data_AF-X0TNB1-F1
#
_entry.id   AF-X0TNB1-F1
#
_cell.length_a   1.000
_cell.length_b   1.000
_cell.length_c   1.000
_cell.angle_alpha   90.00
_cell.angle_beta   90.00
_cell.angle_gamma   90.00
#
_symmetry.space_group_name_H-M   'P 1'
#
loop_
_entity.id
_entity.type
_entity.pdbx_description
1 polymer ?
#
loop_
_entity_poly.entity_id
_entity_poly.type
_entity_poly.pdbx_seq_one_letter_code
_entity_poly.pdbx_strand_id
1 'polypeptide(L)'
;MYINDDAVLIVRAPFNTSEKIINKVVLKYKDRLQKTQKEVQLRNLKFNKKEFINGERFLYLGNYYNLKLVNNPEILLDFKDEFLLSKKYLSYAKNIFI
;
A
#
# COMPACT_ATOMS: atom_id res chain seq x y z
N MET A 1 19.05 -4.54 9.70
CA MET A 1 17.99 -3.52 9.78
C MET A 1 17.96 -2.75 8.47
N TYR A 2 16.78 -2.42 7.97
CA TYR A 2 16.62 -1.64 6.74
C TYR A 2 15.32 -0.81 6.81
N ILE A 3 15.22 0.22 5.97
CA ILE A 3 13.99 0.99 5.74
C ILE A 3 13.39 0.44 4.45
N ASN A 4 12.11 0.05 4.47
CA ASN A 4 11.42 -0.44 3.28
C ASN A 4 10.91 0.71 2.39
N ASP A 5 10.33 0.37 1.24
CA ASP A 5 9.84 1.37 0.27
C ASP A 5 8.66 2.21 0.78
N ASP A 6 7.93 1.72 1.79
CA ASP A 6 6.89 2.46 2.49
C ASP A 6 7.45 3.38 3.60
N ALA A 7 8.76 3.58 3.66
CA ALA A 7 9.45 4.38 4.68
C ALA A 7 9.23 3.91 6.13
N VAL A 8 9.16 2.59 6.32
CA VAL A 8 9.06 1.91 7.64
C VAL A 8 10.41 1.31 8.02
N LEU A 9 10.85 1.54 9.26
CA LEU A 9 12.10 1.00 9.77
C LEU A 9 11.90 -0.40 10.36
N ILE A 10 12.54 -1.41 9.76
CA ILE A 10 12.51 -2.80 10.25
C ILE A 10 13.79 -3.10 11.02
N VAL A 11 13.66 -3.22 12.35
CA VAL A 11 14.74 -3.60 13.26
C VAL A 11 14.66 -5.10 13.54
N ARG A 12 15.76 -5.82 13.29
CA ARG A 12 15.92 -7.23 13.67
C ARG A 12 16.92 -7.27 14.82
N ALA A 13 16.49 -7.80 15.96
CA ALA A 13 17.30 -7.87 17.18
C ALA A 13 17.34 -9.33 17.70
N PRO A 14 18.48 -9.78 18.29
CA PRO A 14 18.56 -11.06 18.96
C PRO A 14 17.53 -11.21 20.10
N PHE A 15 17.21 -12.45 20.44
CA PHE A 15 16.41 -12.76 21.61
C PHE A 15 17.04 -12.15 22.87
N ASN A 16 16.20 -11.62 23.78
CA ASN A 16 16.60 -10.92 25.01
C ASN A 16 17.36 -9.60 24.83
N THR A 17 17.35 -9.00 23.64
CA THR A 17 17.88 -7.63 23.48
C THR A 17 17.05 -6.65 24.28
N SER A 18 17.69 -5.88 25.16
CA SER A 18 16.98 -4.87 25.93
C SER A 18 16.42 -3.76 25.04
N GLU A 19 15.24 -3.27 25.40
CA GLU A 19 14.56 -2.18 24.69
C GLU A 19 15.43 -0.92 24.60
N LYS A 20 16.25 -0.64 25.62
CA LYS A 20 17.21 0.47 25.62
C LYS A 20 18.20 0.40 24.46
N ILE A 21 18.67 -0.79 24.11
CA ILE A 21 19.61 -1.00 22.99
C ILE A 21 18.88 -0.81 21.67
N ILE A 22 17.66 -1.36 21.54
CA ILE A 22 16.80 -1.18 20.36
C ILE A 22 16.54 0.31 20.12
N ASN A 23 16.15 1.05 21.17
CA ASN A 23 15.86 2.48 21.10
C ASN A 23 17.07 3.32 20.70
N LYS A 24 18.29 2.99 21.17
CA LYS A 24 19.52 3.64 20.70
C LYS A 24 19.71 3.48 19.19
N VAL A 25 19.44 2.29 18.66
CA VAL A 25 19.57 2.02 17.22
C VAL A 25 18.49 2.77 16.44
N VAL A 26 17.25 2.78 16.92
CA VAL A 26 16.14 3.54 16.30
C VAL A 26 16.48 5.03 16.24
N LEU A 27 16.95 5.62 17.35
CA LEU A 27 17.34 7.03 17.42
C LEU A 27 18.44 7.38 16.42
N LYS A 28 19.44 6.51 16.25
CA LYS A 28 20.52 6.70 15.27
C LYS A 28 20.02 6.82 13.83
N TYR A 29 18.89 6.18 13.51
CA TYR A 29 18.32 6.16 12.15
C TYR A 29 17.15 7.11 11.95
N LYS A 30 16.79 7.89 12.97
CA LYS A 30 15.68 8.84 12.94
C LYS A 30 15.80 9.81 11.76
N ASP A 31 16.98 10.40 11.56
CA ASP A 31 17.18 11.39 10.50
C ASP A 31 17.06 10.77 9.09
N ARG A 32 17.61 9.56 8.92
CA ARG A 32 17.50 8.82 7.67
C ARG A 32 16.05 8.43 7.38
N LEU A 33 15.32 7.98 8.40
CA LEU A 33 13.90 7.63 8.30
C LEU A 33 13.07 8.86 7.90
N GLN A 34 13.30 10.01 8.54
CA GLN A 34 12.62 11.26 8.21
C GLN A 34 12.90 11.69 6.77
N LYS A 35 14.14 11.54 6.29
CA LYS A 35 14.49 11.85 4.89
C LYS A 35 13.74 10.94 3.91
N THR A 36 13.75 9.63 4.15
CA THR A 36 13.04 8.66 3.31
C THR A 36 11.53 8.88 3.34
N GLN A 37 10.94 9.23 4.49
CA GLN A 37 9.52 9.58 4.60
C GLN A 37 9.16 10.78 3.74
N LYS A 38 9.99 11.84 3.73
CA LYS A 38 9.78 13.01 2.85
C LYS A 38 9.85 12.62 1.37
N GLU A 39 10.82 11.79 0.98
CA GLU A 39 10.96 11.33 -0.40
C GLU A 39 9.76 10.48 -0.84
N VAL A 40 9.29 9.56 0.02
CA VAL A 40 8.11 8.73 -0.23
C VAL A 40 6.84 9.58 -0.29
N GLN A 41 6.67 10.57 0.59
CA GLN A 41 5.56 11.52 0.52
C GLN A 41 5.56 12.29 -0.81
N LEU A 42 6.71 12.81 -1.24
CA LEU A 42 6.83 13.51 -2.53
C LEU A 42 6.52 12.60 -3.73
N ARG A 43 6.90 11.32 -3.67
CA ARG A 43 6.55 10.31 -4.69
C ARG A 43 5.05 10.00 -4.68
N ASN A 44 4.47 9.78 -3.50
CA ASN A 44 3.05 9.44 -3.35
C ASN A 44 2.12 10.62 -3.66
N LEU A 45 2.56 11.86 -3.46
CA LEU A 45 1.81 13.04 -3.92
C LEU A 45 1.68 13.08 -5.46
N LYS A 46 2.66 12.52 -6.18
CA LYS A 46 2.61 12.38 -7.65
C LYS A 46 1.88 11.11 -8.09
N PHE A 47 1.91 10.07 -7.26
CA PHE A 47 1.27 8.79 -7.50
C PHE A 47 0.38 8.43 -6.32
N ASN A 48 -0.90 8.84 -6.39
CA ASN A 48 -1.90 8.39 -5.43
C ASN A 48 -1.90 6.86 -5.41
N LYS A 49 -1.56 6.29 -4.26
CA LYS A 49 -1.63 4.84 -4.02
C LYS A 49 -3.08 4.44 -4.31
N LYS A 50 -3.30 3.50 -5.24
CA LYS A 50 -4.65 3.05 -5.60
C LYS A 50 -5.33 2.49 -4.35
N GLU A 51 -6.44 3.08 -3.95
CA GLU A 51 -7.18 2.71 -2.72
C GLU A 51 -8.30 1.70 -3.02
N PHE A 52 -8.54 1.39 -4.29
CA PHE A 52 -9.59 0.52 -4.80
C PHE A 52 -10.97 0.98 -4.35
N ILE A 53 -11.21 2.29 -4.41
CA ILE A 53 -12.48 2.91 -4.00
C ILE A 53 -13.48 2.99 -5.15
N ASN A 54 -14.75 3.19 -4.80
CA ASN A 54 -15.84 3.36 -5.76
C ASN A 54 -15.59 4.61 -6.64
N GLY A 55 -15.60 4.46 -7.96
CA GLY A 55 -15.30 5.50 -8.94
C GLY A 55 -13.81 5.63 -9.30
N GLU A 56 -12.93 4.80 -8.74
CA GLU A 56 -11.51 4.84 -9.11
C GLU A 56 -11.29 4.28 -10.52
N ARG A 57 -10.48 4.97 -11.33
CA ARG A 57 -10.23 4.58 -12.72
C ARG A 57 -9.00 3.68 -12.88
N PHE A 58 -9.18 2.62 -13.65
CA PHE A 58 -8.14 1.66 -14.04
C PHE A 58 -8.05 1.58 -15.56
N LEU A 59 -6.82 1.49 -16.06
CA LEU A 59 -6.55 1.33 -17.49
C LEU A 59 -6.72 -0.15 -17.86
N TYR A 60 -7.56 -0.44 -18.84
CA TYR A 60 -7.77 -1.79 -19.36
C TYR A 60 -7.99 -1.71 -20.86
N LEU A 61 -7.22 -2.50 -21.62
CA LEU A 61 -7.29 -2.52 -23.09
C LEU A 61 -7.22 -1.13 -23.75
N GLY A 62 -6.45 -0.20 -23.16
CA GLY A 62 -6.27 1.16 -23.69
C GLY A 62 -7.32 2.18 -23.27
N ASN A 63 -8.39 1.77 -22.57
CA ASN A 63 -9.43 2.67 -22.08
C ASN A 63 -9.46 2.71 -20.54
N TYR A 64 -9.91 3.83 -19.99
CA TYR A 64 -10.10 3.96 -18.54
C TYR A 64 -11.51 3.56 -18.14
N TYR A 65 -11.62 2.60 -17.22
CA TYR A 65 -12.88 2.10 -16.67
C TYR A 65 -12.94 2.35 -15.17
N ASN A 66 -14.14 2.61 -14.65
CA ASN A 66 -14.37 2.84 -13.23
C ASN A 66 -14.41 1.52 -12.45
N LEU A 67 -13.97 1.56 -11.20
CA LEU A 67 -14.15 0.50 -10.23
C LEU A 67 -15.38 0.75 -9.38
N LYS A 68 -16.23 -0.25 -9.25
CA LYS A 68 -17.42 -0.25 -8.42
C LYS A 68 -17.37 -1.36 -7.39
N LEU A 69 -17.50 -0.96 -6.13
CA LEU A 69 -17.51 -1.90 -5.01
C LEU A 69 -18.91 -2.42 -4.76
N VAL A 70 -19.11 -3.74 -4.88
CA VAL A 70 -20.39 -4.42 -4.65
C VAL A 70 -20.36 -5.25 -3.37
N ASN A 71 -21.52 -5.42 -2.74
CA ASN A 71 -21.68 -6.27 -1.55
C ASN A 71 -22.03 -7.72 -1.90
N ASN A 72 -21.77 -8.18 -3.13
CA ASN A 72 -22.08 -9.54 -3.54
C ASN A 72 -20.88 -10.47 -3.26
N PRO A 73 -20.98 -11.47 -2.37
CA PRO A 73 -19.86 -12.37 -2.05
C PRO A 73 -19.49 -13.35 -3.18
N GLU A 74 -20.36 -13.56 -4.17
CA GLU A 74 -20.11 -14.50 -5.28
C GLU A 74 -19.22 -13.91 -6.38
N ILE A 75 -19.16 -12.58 -6.46
CA ILE A 75 -18.43 -11.88 -7.51
C ILE A 75 -17.04 -11.51 -7.00
N LEU A 76 -16.00 -12.22 -7.46
CA LEU A 76 -14.62 -11.84 -7.17
C LEU A 76 -14.22 -10.59 -7.98
N LEU A 77 -14.31 -10.68 -9.30
CA LEU A 77 -14.20 -9.56 -10.21
C LEU A 77 -15.07 -9.86 -11.43
N ASP A 78 -15.92 -8.92 -11.81
CA ASP A 78 -16.70 -8.97 -13.05
C ASP A 78 -16.46 -7.67 -13.84
N PHE A 79 -16.59 -7.71 -15.16
CA PHE A 79 -16.41 -6.55 -16.02
C PHE A 79 -17.63 -6.37 -16.92
N LYS A 80 -18.38 -5.30 -16.67
CA LYS A 80 -19.61 -4.93 -17.41
C LYS A 80 -19.62 -3.43 -17.60
N ASP A 81 -18.78 -2.94 -18.52
CA ASP A 81 -18.48 -1.52 -18.76
C ASP A 81 -17.81 -0.77 -17.59
N GLU A 82 -17.82 -1.38 -16.41
CA GLU A 82 -17.10 -1.00 -15.20
C GLU A 82 -16.56 -2.26 -14.51
N PHE A 83 -15.50 -2.12 -13.72
CA PHE A 83 -14.99 -3.18 -12.88
C PHE A 83 -15.87 -3.35 -11.65
N LEU A 84 -16.46 -4.53 -11.45
CA LEU A 84 -17.26 -4.86 -10.28
C LEU A 84 -16.41 -5.72 -9.34
N LEU A 85 -16.00 -5.15 -8.21
CA LEU A 85 -15.21 -5.85 -7.20
C LEU A 85 -16.03 -5.99 -5.92
N SER A 86 -16.09 -7.20 -5.36
CA SER A 86 -16.75 -7.37 -4.07
C SER A 86 -15.90 -6.82 -2.92
N LYS A 87 -16.55 -6.13 -1.98
CA LYS A 87 -15.87 -5.54 -0.81
C LYS A 87 -15.10 -6.57 0.02
N LYS A 88 -15.53 -7.85 -0.01
CA LYS A 88 -14.85 -8.95 0.68
C LYS A 88 -13.44 -9.20 0.11
N TYR A 89 -13.20 -8.84 -1.15
CA TYR A 89 -11.96 -9.08 -1.88
C TYR A 89 -11.13 -7.80 -2.09
N LEU A 90 -11.41 -6.72 -1.35
CA LEU A 90 -10.64 -5.47 -1.44
C LEU A 90 -9.15 -5.69 -1.14
N SER A 91 -8.83 -6.58 -0.19
CA SER A 91 -7.44 -6.95 0.11
C SER A 91 -6.73 -7.65 -1.05
N TYR A 92 -7.49 -8.35 -1.91
CA TYR A 92 -6.97 -9.06 -3.08
C TYR A 92 -6.93 -8.17 -4.34
N ALA A 93 -7.60 -7.01 -4.32
CA ALA A 93 -7.68 -6.08 -5.45
C ALA A 93 -6.31 -5.68 -6.01
N LYS A 94 -5.31 -5.50 -5.11
CA LYS A 94 -3.93 -5.23 -5.51
C LYS A 94 -3.37 -6.27 -6.48
N ASN A 95 -3.62 -7.55 -6.25
CA ASN A 95 -3.10 -8.62 -7.10
C ASN A 95 -3.75 -8.68 -8.48
N ILE A 96 -4.89 -8.00 -8.67
CA ILE A 96 -5.63 -8.03 -9.93
C ILE A 96 -5.27 -6.84 -10.81
N PHE A 97 -5.05 -5.67 -10.20
CA PHE A 97 -4.88 -4.40 -10.93
C PHE A 97 -3.44 -3.86 -10.94
N ILE A 98 -2.53 -4.41 -10.13
CA ILE A 98 -1.12 -3.97 -9.97
C ILE A 98 -0.21 -5.19 -10.06
#